data_AF-A0A191TMJ1-F1
#
_entry.id   AF-A0A191TMJ1-F1
#
_cell.length_a   1.000
_cell.length_b   1.000
_cell.length_c   1.000
_cell.angle_alpha   90.00
_cell.angle_beta   90.00
_cell.angle_gamma   90.00
#
_symmetry.space_group_name_H-M   'P 1'
#
loop_
_entity.id
_entity.type
_entity.pdbx_description
1 polymer ?
#
loop_
_entity_poly.entity_id
_entity_poly.type
_entity_poly.pdbx_seq_one_letter_code
_entity_poly.pdbx_strand_id
1 'polypeptide(L)' 'METKTAITAKSQLESILLDVSWARIARNYFSKSSSWIYNKLNGIDGNGGTGEFSETEKEKLKEALYDLADKIRNSADKFE' A
#
# COMPACT_ATOMS: atom_id res chain seq x y z
N MET A 1 -5.53 -6.82 28.67
CA MET A 1 -5.47 -5.43 28.17
C MET A 1 -5.73 -5.50 26.68
N GLU A 2 -6.93 -5.13 26.24
CA GLU A 2 -7.22 -5.03 24.80
C GLU A 2 -6.50 -3.80 24.28
N THR A 3 -5.35 -3.99 23.63
CA THR A 3 -4.70 -2.93 22.87
C THR A 3 -5.66 -2.52 21.77
N LYS A 4 -6.21 -1.31 21.88
CA LYS A 4 -6.98 -0.64 20.83
C LYS A 4 -6.03 -0.46 19.65
N THR A 5 -5.95 -1.44 18.77
CA THR A 5 -5.07 -1.43 17.60
C THR A 5 -5.42 -0.19 16.78
N ALA A 6 -4.52 0.78 16.73
CA ALA A 6 -4.68 1.92 15.83
C ALA A 6 -4.92 1.36 14.41
N ILE A 7 -5.97 1.84 13.74
CA ILE A 7 -6.31 1.39 12.39
C ILE A 7 -5.18 1.86 11.46
N THR A 8 -4.24 0.96 11.17
CA THR A 8 -3.13 1.23 10.26
C THR A 8 -3.58 1.02 8.81
N ALA A 9 -2.89 1.64 7.86
CA ALA A 9 -3.11 1.34 6.43
C ALA A 9 -3.02 -0.16 6.13
N LYS A 10 -2.14 -0.90 6.83
CA LYS A 10 -2.05 -2.36 6.74
C LYS A 10 -3.36 -3.06 7.12
N SER A 11 -4.02 -2.66 8.21
CA SER A 11 -5.32 -3.24 8.61
C SER A 11 -6.42 -2.98 7.57
N GLN A 12 -6.41 -1.82 6.91
CA GLN A 12 -7.38 -1.49 5.86
C GLN A 12 -7.15 -2.28 4.56
N LEU A 13 -5.93 -2.79 4.35
CA LEU A 13 -5.49 -3.49 3.13
C LEU A 13 -5.29 -4.99 3.37
N GLU A 14 -5.76 -5.52 4.50
CA GLU A 14 -5.52 -6.91 4.92
C GLU A 14 -6.00 -7.92 3.86
N SER A 15 -7.12 -7.65 3.20
CA SER A 15 -7.71 -8.52 2.18
C SER A 15 -6.86 -8.71 0.93
N ILE A 16 -5.90 -7.83 0.67
CA ILE A 16 -5.01 -7.86 -0.51
C ILE A 16 -3.52 -7.83 -0.12
N LEU A 17 -3.21 -7.92 1.18
CA LEU A 17 -1.89 -7.64 1.72
C LEU A 17 -0.80 -8.55 1.13
N LEU A 18 -1.15 -9.80 0.83
CA LEU A 18 -0.22 -10.80 0.30
C LEU A 18 -0.29 -10.93 -1.23
N ASP A 19 -1.36 -10.46 -1.85
CA ASP A 19 -1.57 -10.56 -3.30
C ASP A 19 -0.85 -9.44 -4.06
N VAL A 20 -0.61 -8.32 -3.39
CA VAL A 20 -0.03 -7.12 -3.98
C VAL A 20 1.46 -7.04 -3.75
N SER A 21 2.22 -6.81 -4.83
CA SER A 21 3.64 -6.46 -4.73
C SER A 21 3.82 -4.99 -4.29
N TRP A 22 3.81 -4.74 -2.97
CA TRP A 22 4.02 -3.40 -2.40
C TRP A 22 5.34 -2.77 -2.83
N ALA A 23 6.38 -3.58 -2.99
CA ALA A 23 7.67 -3.14 -3.51
C ALA A 23 7.57 -2.52 -4.91
N ARG A 24 6.70 -3.03 -5.78
CA ARG A 24 6.45 -2.43 -7.11
C ARG A 24 5.63 -1.15 -6.99
N ILE A 25 4.63 -1.11 -6.10
CA ILE A 25 3.86 0.13 -5.86
C ILE A 25 4.78 1.25 -5.40
N ALA A 26 5.66 1.00 -4.43
CA ALA A 26 6.62 1.98 -3.92
C ALA A 26 7.51 2.55 -5.03
N ARG A 27 8.04 1.70 -5.91
CA ARG A 27 8.92 2.11 -7.00
C ARG A 27 8.17 2.87 -8.09
N ASN A 28 7.05 2.34 -8.56
CA ASN A 28 6.38 2.83 -9.75
C ASN A 28 5.54 4.09 -9.52
N TYR A 29 4.92 4.21 -8.35
CA TYR A 29 4.03 5.33 -8.06
C TYR A 29 4.69 6.35 -7.13
N PHE A 30 5.58 5.93 -6.23
CA PHE A 30 6.15 6.85 -5.24
C PHE A 30 7.63 7.19 -5.48
N SER A 31 8.31 6.48 -6.39
CA SER A 31 9.77 6.57 -6.56
C SER A 31 10.52 6.36 -5.23
N LYS A 32 10.02 5.44 -4.40
CA LYS A 32 10.56 5.11 -3.07
C LYS A 32 11.02 3.65 -3.00
N SER A 33 11.79 3.35 -1.94
CA SER A 33 12.27 2.00 -1.65
C SER A 33 11.16 1.09 -1.14
N SER A 34 11.36 -0.22 -1.22
CA SER A 34 10.42 -1.19 -0.65
C SER A 34 10.32 -1.08 0.87
N SER A 35 11.42 -0.77 1.56
CA SER A 35 11.41 -0.55 3.01
C SER A 35 10.48 0.61 3.41
N TRP A 36 10.48 1.71 2.62
CA TRP A 36 9.60 2.86 2.88
C TRP A 36 8.12 2.50 2.92
N ILE A 37 7.61 1.69 1.97
CA ILE A 37 6.18 1.36 1.95
C ILE A 37 5.80 0.39 3.07
N TYR A 38 6.68 -0.54 3.45
CA TYR A 38 6.40 -1.43 4.58
C TYR A 38 6.42 -0.68 5.92
N ASN A 39 7.28 0.33 6.08
CA ASN A 39 7.25 1.21 7.24
C ASN A 39 5.92 1.99 7.28
N LYS A 40 5.52 2.62 6.16
CA LYS A 40 4.25 3.34 6.04
C LYS A 40 3.03 2.47 6.34
N LEU A 41 2.99 1.24 5.82
CA LEU A 41 1.91 0.27 6.09
C LEU A 41 1.81 -0.07 7.57
N ASN A 42 2.95 -0.23 8.27
CA ASN A 42 2.99 -0.49 9.70
C ASN A 42 2.84 0.79 10.56
N GLY A 43 2.64 1.97 9.96
CA GLY A 43 2.51 3.25 10.66
C GLY A 43 3.82 3.80 11.24
N ILE A 44 4.96 3.36 10.71
CA ILE A 44 6.31 3.71 11.16
C ILE A 44 6.92 4.71 10.18
N ASP A 45 7.54 5.79 10.67
CA ASP A 45 8.36 6.68 9.84
C ASP A 45 9.80 6.16 9.69
N GLY A 46 10.58 6.75 8.77
CA GLY A 46 11.96 6.32 8.52
C GLY A 46 12.91 6.43 9.73
N ASN A 47 12.49 7.09 10.81
CA ASN A 47 13.26 7.33 12.03
C ASN A 47 12.66 6.63 13.28
N GLY A 48 11.64 5.78 13.12
CA GLY A 48 11.00 5.05 14.22
C GLY A 48 9.88 5.81 14.95
N GLY A 49 9.47 6.98 14.45
CA GLY A 49 8.27 7.71 14.88
C GLY A 49 7.01 7.25 14.15
N THR A 50 5.90 7.97 14.35
CA THR A 50 4.63 7.69 13.64
C THR A 50 4.71 8.19 12.21
N GLY A 51 4.67 7.26 11.25
CA GLY A 51 4.80 7.56 9.82
C GLY A 51 3.64 7.00 9.03
N GLU A 52 2.45 7.57 9.20
CA GLU A 52 1.33 7.27 8.31
C GLU A 52 1.53 7.90 6.93
N PHE A 53 0.73 7.46 5.96
CA PHE A 53 0.63 8.14 4.67
C PHE A 53 0.06 9.55 4.87
N SER A 54 0.64 10.57 4.23
CA SER A 54 -0.02 11.88 4.10
C SER A 54 -1.30 11.76 3.28
N GLU A 55 -2.19 12.76 3.31
CA GLU A 55 -3.40 12.76 2.47
C GLU A 55 -3.07 12.60 0.98
N THR A 56 -2.06 13.31 0.49
CA THR A 56 -1.57 13.18 -0.89
C THR A 56 -1.01 11.79 -1.20
N GLU A 57 -0.33 11.16 -0.24
CA GLU A 57 0.16 9.79 -0.41
C GLU A 57 -0.99 8.76 -0.38
N LYS A 58 -2.04 9.00 0.41
CA LYS A 58 -3.26 8.16 0.44
C LYS A 58 -4.00 8.23 -0.88
N GLU A 59 -4.18 9.42 -1.45
CA GLU A 59 -4.78 9.60 -2.78
C GLU A 59 -3.99 8.85 -3.84
N LYS A 60 -2.67 9.03 -3.86
CA LYS A 60 -1.80 8.32 -4.79
C LYS A 60 -1.82 6.80 -4.61
N LEU A 61 -1.95 6.31 -3.37
CA LEU A 61 -2.08 4.89 -3.09
C LEU A 61 -3.40 4.34 -3.64
N LYS A 62 -4.51 5.08 -3.51
CA LYS A 62 -5.81 4.70 -4.11
C LYS A 62 -5.70 4.60 -5.62
N GLU A 63 -5.09 5.58 -6.28
CA GLU A 63 -4.86 5.55 -7.73
C GLU A 63 -4.03 4.32 -8.15
N ALA A 64 -2.96 4.01 -7.41
CA ALA A 64 -2.13 2.84 -7.66
C ALA A 64 -2.90 1.51 -7.54
N LEU A 65 -3.81 1.41 -6.58
CA LEU A 65 -4.65 0.24 -6.38
C LEU A 65 -5.71 0.10 -7.49
N TYR A 66 -6.32 1.21 -7.93
CA TYR A 66 -7.26 1.18 -9.05
C TYR A 66 -6.56 0.77 -10.36
N ASP A 67 -5.39 1.33 -10.65
CA ASP A 67 -4.62 0.95 -11.85
C ASP A 67 -4.17 -0.52 -11.79
N LEU A 68 -3.85 -1.06 -10.61
CA LEU A 68 -3.59 -2.49 -10.45
C LEU A 68 -4.84 -3.34 -10.72
N ALA A 69 -6.00 -2.93 -10.21
CA ALA A 69 -7.26 -3.63 -10.45
C ALA A 69 -7.61 -3.67 -11.95
N ASP A 70 -7.43 -2.56 -12.65
CA ASP A 70 -7.66 -2.49 -14.09
C ASP A 70 -6.66 -3.34 -14.87
N LYS A 71 -5.39 -3.38 -14.46
CA LYS A 71 -4.39 -4.28 -15.05
C LYS A 71 -4.78 -5.75 -14.89
N ILE A 72 -5.24 -6.15 -13.70
CA ILE A 72 -5.71 -7.52 -13.45
C ILE A 72 -6.89 -7.85 -14.36
N ARG A 73 -7.91 -6.99 -14.42
CA ARG A 73 -9.08 -7.18 -15.29
C ARG A 73 -8.68 -7.28 -16.76
N ASN A 74 -7.91 -6.32 -17.26
CA ASN A 74 -7.47 -6.27 -18.65
C ASN A 74 -6.60 -7.49 -19.03
N SER A 75 -5.84 -8.04 -18.09
CA SER A 75 -5.08 -9.28 -18.31
C SER A 75 -6.00 -10.50 -18.37
N ALA A 76 -7.03 -10.57 -17.51
CA ALA A 76 -8.01 -11.65 -17.55
C ALA A 76 -8.81 -11.64 -18.87
N ASP A 77 -9.24 -10.47 -19.33
CA ASP A 77 -10.01 -10.32 -20.58
C ASP A 77 -9.20 -10.67 -21.84
N LYS A 78 -7.87 -10.69 -21.75
CA LYS A 78 -6.96 -11.04 -22.85
C LYS A 78 -6.51 -12.50 -22.84
N PHE A 79 -6.89 -13.27 -21.82
CA PHE A 79 -6.46 -14.66 -21.68
C PHE A 79 -7.27 -15.55 -22.63
N GLU A 80 -6.60 -16.27 -23.53
CA GLU A 80 -7.19 -17.24 -24.47
C GLU A 80 -7.26 -18.66 -23.89
#